data_AF-B0DGM6-F1
#
_entry.id   AF-B0DGM6-F1
#
_cell.length_a   1.000
_cell.length_b   1.000
_cell.length_c   1.000
_cell.angle_alpha   90.00
_cell.angle_beta   90.00
_cell.angle_gamma   90.00
#
_symmetry.space_group_name_H-M   'P 1'
#
loop_
_entity.id
_entity.type
_entity.pdbx_description
1 polymer ?
#
loop_
_entity_poly.entity_id
_entity_poly.type
_entity_poly.pdbx_seq_one_letter_code
_entity_poly.pdbx_strand_id
1 'polypeptide(L)'
;MVSAIAQAANHSISLYNAIIVLYLCYLQLICELMLVVGSMQKRSMGAQVSEVGLPAKVVLSLPHWSWHGFGLYVWVHARRFGSQPECNAATKLIVFGRELSATGSGRVVSLVFFGISATVILSVPVITLAGVGFLLVFLIKAFHPLIGSYRLSAGPRTSFIKILFVNIYITFCFLVQWIYVVVTIEQTIQRNPVIHNGPWFPITFGQIFPVVTIGACLVSIYNDLRESRREPPISQGNDPNGPIKADV
;
A
#
# COMPACT_ATOMS: atom_id res chain seq x y z
N MET A 1 0.85 -9.55 11.55
CA MET A 1 -0.33 -8.81 12.07
C MET A 1 -1.27 -9.68 12.90
N VAL A 2 -1.81 -10.79 12.38
CA VAL A 2 -2.73 -11.67 13.14
C VAL A 2 -2.16 -12.08 14.51
N SER A 3 -0.90 -12.51 14.56
CA SER A 3 -0.21 -12.81 15.82
C SER A 3 -0.15 -11.62 16.78
N ALA A 4 0.15 -10.42 16.28
CA ALA A 4 0.19 -9.21 17.10
C ALA A 4 -1.20 -8.81 17.62
N ILE A 5 -2.26 -9.02 16.84
CA ILE A 5 -3.65 -8.82 17.28
C ILE A 5 -3.98 -9.80 18.41
N ALA A 6 -3.66 -11.09 18.24
CA ALA A 6 -3.90 -12.10 19.27
C ALA A 6 -3.12 -11.81 20.57
N GLN A 7 -1.86 -11.40 20.45
CA GLN A 7 -1.05 -10.98 21.60
C GLN A 7 -1.59 -9.71 22.26
N ALA A 8 -2.12 -8.77 21.47
CA ALA A 8 -2.70 -7.54 21.99
C ALA A 8 -4.02 -7.78 22.73
N ALA A 9 -4.83 -8.74 22.27
CA ALA A 9 -6.03 -9.19 22.96
C ALA A 9 -5.69 -9.86 24.30
N ASN A 10 -4.57 -10.59 24.36
CA ASN A 10 -4.09 -11.25 25.57
C ASN A 10 -3.23 -10.35 26.47
N HIS A 11 -3.13 -9.04 26.18
CA HIS A 11 -2.27 -8.09 26.90
C HIS A 11 -0.79 -8.52 27.02
N SER A 12 -0.30 -9.38 26.12
CA SER A 12 1.06 -9.94 26.19
C SER A 12 2.08 -9.15 25.37
N ILE A 13 1.62 -8.28 24.46
CA ILE A 13 2.48 -7.38 23.69
C ILE A 13 2.58 -6.01 24.37
N SER A 14 3.80 -5.46 24.45
CA SER A 14 4.05 -4.11 24.97
C SER A 14 3.59 -3.04 23.97
N LEU A 15 3.29 -1.83 24.46
CA LEU A 15 2.86 -0.72 23.59
C LEU A 15 3.92 -0.43 22.51
N TYR A 16 5.18 -0.42 22.92
CA TYR A 16 6.32 -0.24 22.03
C TYR A 16 6.35 -1.27 20.91
N ASN A 17 6.24 -2.57 21.23
CA ASN A 17 6.24 -3.62 20.21
C ASN A 17 5.05 -3.48 19.26
N ALA A 18 3.87 -3.10 19.76
CA ALA A 18 2.70 -2.85 18.92
C ALA A 18 2.90 -1.65 17.97
N ILE A 19 3.53 -0.56 18.44
CA ILE A 19 3.88 0.60 17.60
C ILE A 19 4.86 0.19 16.50
N ILE A 20 5.89 -0.60 16.83
CA ILE A 20 6.82 -1.12 15.83
C ILE A 20 6.06 -1.94 14.79
N VAL A 21 5.25 -2.92 15.20
CA VAL A 21 4.41 -3.71 14.28
C VAL A 21 3.54 -2.84 13.38
N LEU A 22 2.94 -1.76 13.92
CA LEU A 22 2.17 -0.81 13.11
C LEU A 22 3.02 -0.14 12.03
N TYR A 23 4.24 0.28 12.32
CA TYR A 23 5.13 0.85 11.31
C TYR A 23 5.57 -0.17 10.26
N LEU A 24 5.84 -1.41 10.66
CA LEU A 24 6.21 -2.48 9.70
C LEU A 24 5.04 -2.81 8.77
N CYS A 25 3.83 -2.91 9.32
CA CYS A 25 2.63 -3.10 8.53
C CYS A 25 2.37 -1.89 7.61
N TYR A 26 2.63 -0.67 8.07
CA TYR A 26 2.50 0.52 7.22
C TYR A 26 3.49 0.52 6.05
N LEU A 27 4.75 0.13 6.28
CA LEU A 27 5.73 -0.05 5.20
C LEU A 27 5.26 -1.06 4.16
N GLN A 28 4.74 -2.21 4.61
CA GLN A 28 4.18 -3.22 3.72
C GLN A 28 3.01 -2.67 2.88
N LEU A 29 2.11 -1.88 3.48
CA LEU A 29 1.00 -1.26 2.77
C LEU A 29 1.46 -0.26 1.71
N ILE A 30 2.49 0.53 2.01
CA ILE A 30 3.05 1.48 1.05
C ILE A 30 3.64 0.72 -0.15
N CYS A 31 4.31 -0.42 0.09
CA CYS A 31 4.83 -1.28 -0.99
C CYS A 31 3.72 -1.88 -1.84
N GLU A 32 2.64 -2.39 -1.23
CA GLU A 32 1.48 -2.93 -1.94
C GLU A 32 0.79 -1.86 -2.79
N LEU A 33 0.68 -0.63 -2.27
CA LEU A 33 0.13 0.50 -3.02
C LEU A 33 0.93 0.78 -4.30
N MET A 34 2.26 0.68 -4.26
CA MET A 34 3.09 0.86 -5.46
C MET A 34 2.85 -0.22 -6.51
N LEU A 35 2.70 -1.47 -6.10
CA LEU A 35 2.39 -2.57 -7.02
C LEU A 35 1.03 -2.33 -7.69
N VAL A 36 0.03 -1.89 -6.92
CA VAL A 36 -1.30 -1.55 -7.45
C VAL A 36 -1.22 -0.39 -8.44
N VAL A 37 -0.54 0.70 -8.08
CA VAL A 37 -0.35 1.84 -8.99
C VAL A 37 0.37 1.44 -10.28
N GLY A 38 1.46 0.67 -10.17
CA GLY A 38 2.19 0.15 -11.33
C GLY A 38 1.32 -0.71 -12.23
N SER A 39 0.46 -1.57 -11.65
CA SER A 39 -0.48 -2.41 -12.40
C SER A 39 -1.55 -1.57 -13.13
N MET A 40 -2.06 -0.50 -12.50
CA MET A 40 -3.02 0.41 -13.11
C MET A 40 -2.40 1.19 -14.26
N GLN A 41 -1.14 1.60 -14.13
CA GLN A 41 -0.39 2.26 -15.20
C GLN A 41 -0.16 1.32 -16.39
N LYS A 42 0.23 0.06 -16.12
CA LYS A 42 0.39 -0.98 -17.15
C LYS A 42 -0.92 -1.17 -17.92
N ARG A 43 -2.07 -1.24 -17.23
CA ARG A 43 -3.40 -1.28 -17.85
C ARG A 43 -3.68 -0.05 -18.71
N SER A 44 -3.33 1.15 -18.23
CA SER A 44 -3.52 2.41 -18.97
C SER A 44 -2.69 2.49 -20.25
N MET A 45 -1.57 1.77 -20.33
CA MET A 45 -0.72 1.70 -21.53
C MET A 45 -1.19 0.63 -22.54
N GLY A 46 -2.36 0.02 -22.32
CA GLY A 46 -2.90 -1.00 -23.23
C GLY A 46 -2.27 -2.37 -23.06
N ALA A 47 -1.44 -2.58 -22.04
CA ALA A 47 -0.97 -3.92 -21.71
C ALA A 47 -2.17 -4.75 -21.23
N GLN A 48 -2.22 -6.00 -21.69
CA GLN A 48 -3.25 -6.95 -21.30
C GLN A 48 -3.00 -7.37 -19.85
N VAL A 49 -3.55 -6.61 -18.90
CA VAL A 49 -3.52 -6.94 -17.48
C VAL A 49 -4.65 -7.92 -17.24
N SER A 50 -4.30 -9.13 -16.80
CA SER A 50 -5.29 -10.13 -16.38
C SER A 50 -6.22 -9.49 -15.35
N GLU A 51 -7.53 -9.54 -15.60
CA GLU A 51 -8.48 -8.96 -14.66
C GLU A 51 -8.40 -9.70 -13.34
N VAL A 52 -7.81 -9.03 -12.35
CA VAL A 52 -7.79 -9.50 -10.97
C VAL A 52 -9.25 -9.56 -10.52
N GLY A 53 -9.77 -10.79 -10.40
CA GLY A 53 -11.15 -11.03 -10.01
C GLY A 53 -11.50 -10.34 -8.69
N LEU A 54 -12.79 -10.02 -8.51
CA LEU A 54 -13.33 -9.46 -7.26
C LEU A 54 -12.75 -10.12 -5.97
N PRO A 55 -12.64 -11.46 -5.85
CA PRO A 55 -12.08 -12.08 -4.65
C PRO A 55 -10.64 -11.65 -4.37
N ALA A 56 -9.79 -11.52 -5.39
CA ALA A 56 -8.42 -11.10 -5.21
C ALA A 56 -8.32 -9.62 -4.77
N LYS A 57 -9.20 -8.74 -5.28
CA LYS A 57 -9.28 -7.34 -4.80
C LYS A 57 -9.70 -7.25 -3.33
N VAL A 58 -10.65 -8.07 -2.90
CA VAL A 58 -11.05 -8.13 -1.48
C VAL A 58 -9.86 -8.57 -0.62
N VAL A 59 -9.18 -9.65 -1.02
CA VAL A 59 -8.00 -10.16 -0.29
C VAL A 59 -6.89 -9.11 -0.19
N LEU A 60 -6.62 -8.38 -1.28
CA LEU A 60 -5.63 -7.29 -1.32
C LEU A 60 -5.99 -6.12 -0.38
N SER A 61 -7.27 -5.91 -0.07
CA SER A 61 -7.69 -4.82 0.83
C SER A 61 -7.63 -5.19 2.32
N LEU A 62 -7.63 -6.48 2.67
CA LEU A 62 -7.65 -6.95 4.06
C LEU A 62 -6.47 -6.45 4.91
N PRO A 63 -5.21 -6.43 4.43
CA PRO A 63 -4.08 -5.91 5.19
C PRO A 63 -4.29 -4.46 5.62
N HIS A 64 -4.87 -3.66 4.73
CA HIS A 64 -5.09 -2.23 4.97
C HIS A 64 -6.16 -1.98 6.04
N TRP A 65 -7.31 -2.66 5.93
CA TRP A 65 -8.35 -2.60 6.97
C TRP A 65 -7.86 -3.07 8.33
N SER A 66 -7.10 -4.16 8.32
CA SER A 66 -6.53 -4.73 9.55
C SER A 66 -5.51 -3.79 10.19
N TRP A 67 -4.70 -3.08 9.39
CA TRP A 67 -3.76 -2.07 9.90
C TRP A 67 -4.49 -0.88 10.53
N HIS A 68 -5.57 -0.39 9.90
CA HIS A 68 -6.39 0.68 10.46
C HIS A 68 -7.05 0.27 11.77
N GLY A 69 -7.72 -0.90 11.77
CA GLY A 69 -8.38 -1.42 12.95
C GLY A 69 -7.41 -1.64 14.10
N PHE A 70 -6.27 -2.27 13.82
CA PHE A 70 -5.23 -2.49 14.82
C PHE A 70 -4.60 -1.17 15.30
N GLY A 71 -4.35 -0.21 14.41
CA GLY A 71 -3.82 1.10 14.75
C GLY A 71 -4.74 1.87 15.69
N LEU A 72 -6.02 2.00 15.33
CA LEU A 72 -7.02 2.62 16.18
C LEU A 72 -7.12 1.90 17.53
N TYR A 73 -7.16 0.57 17.54
CA TYR A 73 -7.20 -0.21 18.78
C TYR A 73 -6.01 0.10 19.70
N VAL A 74 -4.78 0.05 19.16
CA VAL A 74 -3.54 0.34 19.91
C VAL A 74 -3.57 1.75 20.49
N TRP A 75 -3.92 2.76 19.70
CA TRP A 75 -3.89 4.16 20.16
C TRP A 75 -5.04 4.50 21.11
N VAL A 76 -6.21 3.89 20.95
CA VAL A 76 -7.31 4.01 21.93
C VAL A 76 -6.89 3.40 23.27
N HIS A 77 -6.23 2.25 23.26
CA HIS A 77 -5.86 1.48 24.45
C HIS A 77 -4.42 1.72 24.94
N ALA A 78 -3.70 2.71 24.40
CA ALA A 78 -2.27 2.89 24.63
C ALA A 78 -1.86 2.91 26.11
N ARG A 79 -2.71 3.45 27.00
CA ARG A 79 -2.42 3.51 28.45
C ARG A 79 -2.51 2.16 29.17
N ARG A 80 -3.31 1.22 28.65
CA ARG A 80 -3.60 -0.09 29.28
C ARG A 80 -2.90 -1.24 28.57
N PHE A 81 -1.97 -0.93 27.68
CA PHE A 81 -1.39 -1.90 26.78
C PHE A 81 -0.26 -2.67 27.46
N GLY A 82 -0.15 -3.99 27.22
CA GLY A 82 0.83 -4.84 27.89
C GLY A 82 0.50 -5.17 29.34
N SER A 83 1.32 -6.05 29.93
CA SER A 83 1.19 -6.52 31.32
C SER A 83 1.70 -5.53 32.37
N GLN A 84 2.56 -4.58 31.96
CA GLN A 84 3.14 -3.52 32.80
C GLN A 84 2.78 -2.14 32.23
N PRO A 85 1.52 -1.69 32.39
CA PRO A 85 1.05 -0.47 31.76
C PRO A 85 1.77 0.80 32.23
N GLU A 86 2.36 0.79 33.44
CA GLU A 86 3.18 1.87 33.99
C GLU A 86 4.40 2.20 33.12
N CYS A 87 4.98 1.20 32.44
CA CYS A 87 6.11 1.38 31.53
C CYS A 87 5.72 2.12 30.24
N ASN A 88 4.44 2.15 29.88
CA ASN A 88 3.97 2.81 28.64
C ASN A 88 4.15 4.33 28.68
N ALA A 89 4.19 4.95 29.87
CA ALA A 89 4.44 6.38 30.01
C ALA A 89 5.85 6.77 29.55
N ALA A 90 6.80 5.86 29.67
CA ALA A 90 8.17 6.03 29.20
C ALA A 90 8.30 5.89 27.68
N THR A 91 7.34 5.21 27.02
CA THR A 91 7.39 5.01 25.57
C THR A 91 7.29 6.35 24.83
N LYS A 92 8.29 6.63 24.01
CA LYS A 92 8.38 7.82 23.17
C LYS A 92 8.05 7.49 21.72
N LEU A 93 7.23 8.33 21.10
CA LEU A 93 6.92 8.34 19.69
C LEU A 93 7.73 9.45 19.02
N ILE A 94 8.35 9.16 17.88
CA ILE A 94 9.05 10.17 17.11
C ILE A 94 8.17 10.62 15.95
N VAL A 95 7.85 11.90 15.91
CA VAL A 95 7.03 12.50 14.83
C VAL A 95 7.76 13.73 14.33
N PHE A 96 8.14 13.74 13.05
CA PHE A 96 8.96 14.79 12.44
C PHE A 96 10.22 15.14 13.26
N GLY A 97 10.90 14.12 13.79
CA GLY A 97 12.11 14.28 14.61
C GLY A 97 11.87 14.81 16.03
N ARG A 98 10.62 15.05 16.45
CA ARG A 98 10.30 15.43 17.84
C ARG A 98 9.84 14.23 18.65
N GLU A 99 10.28 14.20 19.89
CA GLU A 99 9.86 13.21 20.88
C GLU A 99 8.51 13.58 21.48
N LEU A 100 7.54 12.70 21.33
CA LEU A 100 6.21 12.82 21.92
C LEU A 100 5.98 11.63 22.86
N SER A 101 5.27 11.85 23.97
CA SER A 101 4.85 10.72 24.80
C SER A 101 3.80 9.90 24.05
N ALA A 102 4.01 8.58 23.93
CA ALA A 102 3.09 7.68 23.24
C ALA A 102 1.72 7.57 23.94
N THR A 103 1.64 7.88 25.23
CA THR A 103 0.38 7.91 26.01
C THR A 103 -0.21 9.31 26.19
N GLY A 104 0.57 10.35 25.86
CA GLY A 104 0.21 11.77 25.91
C GLY A 104 -0.05 12.36 24.53
N SER A 105 0.72 13.37 24.12
CA SER A 105 0.55 14.09 22.85
C SER A 105 0.69 13.19 21.62
N GLY A 106 1.60 12.21 21.64
CA GLY A 106 1.80 11.27 20.54
C GLY A 106 0.55 10.42 20.28
N ARG A 107 -0.18 10.04 21.34
CA ARG A 107 -1.47 9.35 21.22
C ARG A 107 -2.48 10.20 20.46
N VAL A 108 -2.61 11.47 20.80
CA VAL A 108 -3.58 12.38 20.18
C VAL A 108 -3.24 12.58 18.71
N VAL A 109 -1.97 12.85 18.40
CA VAL A 109 -1.50 12.99 17.02
C VAL A 109 -1.78 11.72 16.20
N SER A 110 -1.47 10.54 16.75
CA SER A 110 -1.75 9.27 16.08
C SER A 110 -3.25 9.03 15.89
N LEU A 111 -4.09 9.32 16.89
CA LEU A 111 -5.55 9.17 16.74
C LEU A 111 -6.12 10.11 15.67
N VAL A 112 -5.65 11.36 15.61
CA VAL A 112 -6.03 12.30 14.55
C VAL A 112 -5.58 11.77 13.19
N PHE A 113 -4.34 11.29 13.08
CA PHE A 113 -3.82 10.70 11.85
C PHE A 113 -4.64 9.49 11.39
N PHE A 114 -4.91 8.53 12.29
CA PHE A 114 -5.73 7.35 11.98
C PHE A 114 -7.20 7.72 11.68
N GLY A 115 -7.74 8.77 12.31
CA GLY A 115 -9.08 9.29 12.04
C GLY A 115 -9.21 9.95 10.67
N ILE A 116 -8.26 10.81 10.31
CA ILE A 116 -8.20 11.46 8.98
C ILE A 116 -8.03 10.40 7.90
N SER A 117 -7.06 9.50 8.06
CA SER A 117 -6.81 8.44 7.09
C SER A 117 -8.02 7.51 6.96
N ALA A 118 -8.65 7.06 8.06
CA ALA A 118 -9.89 6.29 8.00
C ALA A 118 -11.01 7.05 7.27
N THR A 119 -11.11 8.37 7.45
CA THR A 119 -12.09 9.21 6.75
C THR A 119 -11.80 9.23 5.24
N VAL A 120 -10.54 9.40 4.84
CA VAL A 120 -10.15 9.32 3.41
C VAL A 120 -10.53 7.97 2.84
N ILE A 121 -10.26 6.88 3.57
CA ILE A 121 -10.51 5.51 3.12
C ILE A 121 -11.99 5.18 3.04
N LEU A 122 -12.82 5.67 3.95
CA LEU A 122 -14.26 5.51 3.89
C LEU A 122 -14.87 6.42 2.83
N SER A 123 -14.28 7.61 2.63
CA SER A 123 -14.72 8.57 1.65
C SER A 123 -14.39 8.15 0.22
N VAL A 124 -13.29 7.46 -0.07
CA VAL A 124 -12.96 7.07 -1.46
C VAL A 124 -14.00 6.09 -2.05
N PRO A 125 -14.44 5.01 -1.38
CA PRO A 125 -15.57 4.18 -1.78
C PRO A 125 -16.88 4.94 -1.83
N VAL A 126 -17.14 5.86 -0.89
CA VAL A 126 -18.39 6.65 -0.86
C VAL A 126 -18.43 7.67 -2.00
N ILE A 127 -17.32 8.33 -2.30
CA ILE A 127 -17.12 9.28 -3.41
C ILE A 127 -17.08 8.53 -4.74
N THR A 128 -16.51 7.32 -4.80
CA THR A 128 -16.58 6.51 -6.03
C THR A 128 -17.95 5.89 -6.23
N LEU A 129 -18.66 5.42 -5.20
CA LEU A 129 -20.04 4.91 -5.34
C LEU A 129 -21.04 6.04 -5.66
N ALA A 130 -21.00 7.15 -4.91
CA ALA A 130 -21.84 8.31 -5.17
C ALA A 130 -21.44 9.01 -6.47
N GLY A 131 -20.14 9.14 -6.75
CA GLY A 131 -19.62 9.75 -7.97
C GLY A 131 -19.85 8.91 -9.21
N VAL A 132 -19.67 7.59 -9.17
CA VAL A 132 -20.03 6.69 -10.28
C VAL A 132 -21.54 6.66 -10.47
N GLY A 133 -22.34 6.67 -9.40
CA GLY A 133 -23.80 6.77 -9.49
C GLY A 133 -24.25 8.09 -10.13
N PHE A 134 -23.69 9.22 -9.69
CA PHE A 134 -24.01 10.54 -10.21
C PHE A 134 -23.50 10.71 -11.65
N LEU A 135 -22.32 10.18 -11.96
CA LEU A 135 -21.75 10.15 -13.30
C LEU A 135 -22.58 9.24 -14.22
N LEU A 136 -23.04 8.06 -13.77
CA LEU A 136 -23.93 7.20 -14.58
C LEU A 136 -25.25 7.91 -14.88
N VAL A 137 -25.86 8.53 -13.88
CA VAL A 137 -27.11 9.29 -14.06
C VAL A 137 -26.90 10.50 -14.99
N PHE A 138 -25.77 11.19 -14.84
CA PHE A 138 -25.40 12.31 -15.69
C PHE A 138 -25.07 11.86 -17.12
N LEU A 139 -24.32 10.78 -17.31
CA LEU A 139 -23.98 10.22 -18.62
C LEU A 139 -25.22 9.66 -19.32
N ILE A 140 -26.10 8.95 -18.61
CA ILE A 140 -27.38 8.48 -19.14
C ILE A 140 -28.22 9.69 -19.61
N LYS A 141 -28.29 10.77 -18.83
CA LYS A 141 -29.04 11.98 -19.23
C LYS A 141 -28.35 12.80 -20.33
N ALA A 142 -27.03 12.91 -20.31
CA ALA A 142 -26.27 13.77 -21.20
C ALA A 142 -25.98 13.13 -22.57
N PHE A 143 -25.89 11.81 -22.63
CA PHE A 143 -25.66 11.07 -23.90
C PHE A 143 -26.94 10.49 -24.51
N HIS A 144 -28.07 10.50 -23.81
CA HIS A 144 -29.38 10.21 -24.41
C HIS A 144 -29.68 11.02 -25.71
N PRO A 145 -29.22 12.28 -25.86
CA PRO A 145 -29.35 13.03 -27.11
C PRO A 145 -28.10 13.00 -28.01
N LEU A 146 -26.95 12.47 -27.54
CA LEU A 146 -25.61 12.70 -28.12
C LEU A 146 -24.87 11.42 -28.54
N ILE A 147 -25.55 10.28 -28.61
CA ILE A 147 -25.11 9.12 -29.43
C ILE A 147 -25.12 9.48 -30.94
N GLY A 148 -25.45 10.72 -31.30
CA GLY A 148 -24.99 11.36 -32.54
C GLY A 148 -23.68 12.11 -32.33
N SER A 149 -22.57 11.50 -32.76
CA SER A 149 -21.28 12.12 -33.13
C SER A 149 -20.48 12.86 -32.04
N TYR A 150 -19.26 12.36 -31.79
CA TYR A 150 -17.97 13.06 -32.02
C TYR A 150 -16.87 12.49 -31.10
N ARG A 151 -16.08 11.57 -31.66
CA ARG A 151 -14.76 11.18 -31.12
C ARG A 151 -13.74 12.27 -31.49
N LEU A 152 -13.25 13.03 -30.52
CA LEU A 152 -12.02 13.80 -30.71
C LEU A 152 -10.80 12.98 -30.26
N SER A 153 -9.92 12.72 -31.24
CA SER A 153 -8.69 11.95 -31.11
C SER A 153 -7.61 12.78 -30.42
N ALA A 154 -7.22 12.42 -29.19
CA ALA A 154 -6.05 12.96 -28.51
C ALA A 154 -4.79 12.22 -29.00
N GLY A 155 -3.78 12.97 -29.45
CA GLY A 155 -2.55 12.42 -30.01
C GLY A 155 -1.74 11.56 -29.01
N PRO A 156 -1.10 10.45 -29.45
CA PRO A 156 -0.38 9.51 -28.58
C PRO A 156 0.78 10.13 -27.77
N ARG A 157 1.49 11.11 -28.33
CA ARG A 157 2.71 11.71 -27.73
C ARG A 157 2.45 12.51 -26.45
N THR A 158 1.33 13.24 -26.36
CA THR A 158 0.98 14.03 -25.17
C THR A 158 0.52 13.17 -24.00
N SER A 159 0.01 11.97 -24.26
CA SER A 159 -0.39 11.01 -23.22
C SER A 159 0.84 10.41 -22.53
N PHE A 160 1.87 10.05 -23.30
CA PHE A 160 3.08 9.42 -22.77
C PHE A 160 3.86 10.32 -21.78
N ILE A 161 4.03 11.60 -22.11
CA ILE A 161 4.75 12.55 -21.24
C ILE A 161 4.02 12.73 -19.89
N LYS A 162 2.68 12.83 -19.91
CA LYS A 162 1.88 12.95 -18.69
C LYS A 162 2.01 11.73 -17.79
N ILE A 163 1.96 10.53 -18.37
CA ILE A 163 2.15 9.27 -17.63
C ILE A 163 3.54 9.25 -16.99
N LEU A 164 4.60 9.60 -17.72
CA LEU A 164 5.96 9.62 -17.19
C LEU A 164 6.12 10.55 -15.98
N PHE A 165 5.59 11.79 -16.05
CA PHE A 165 5.65 12.74 -14.94
C PHE A 165 4.91 12.24 -13.70
N VAL A 166 3.72 11.66 -13.89
CA VAL A 166 2.94 11.07 -12.79
C VAL A 166 3.71 9.91 -12.14
N ASN A 167 4.35 9.06 -12.94
CA ASN A 167 5.14 7.93 -12.44
C ASN A 167 6.34 8.37 -11.60
N ILE A 168 7.09 9.36 -12.09
CA ILE A 168 8.23 9.95 -11.36
C ILE A 168 7.75 10.54 -10.04
N TYR A 169 6.67 11.32 -10.07
CA TYR A 169 6.12 11.96 -8.87
C TYR A 169 5.68 10.92 -7.83
N ILE A 170 4.90 9.91 -8.23
CA ILE A 170 4.44 8.87 -7.32
C ILE A 170 5.61 8.08 -6.72
N THR A 171 6.60 7.73 -7.55
CA THR A 171 7.82 7.03 -7.11
C THR A 171 8.61 7.86 -6.10
N PHE A 172 8.73 9.17 -6.34
CA PHE A 172 9.40 10.09 -5.41
C PHE A 172 8.65 10.19 -4.08
N CYS A 173 7.33 10.40 -4.09
CA CYS A 173 6.51 10.41 -2.89
C CYS A 173 6.63 9.11 -2.09
N PHE A 174 6.63 7.97 -2.79
CA PHE A 174 6.85 6.66 -2.17
C PHE A 174 8.20 6.57 -1.47
N LEU A 175 9.28 6.92 -2.16
CA LEU A 175 10.64 6.86 -1.59
C LEU A 175 10.76 7.74 -0.35
N VAL A 176 10.25 8.98 -0.41
CA VAL A 176 10.27 9.90 0.74
C VAL A 176 9.49 9.32 1.92
N GLN A 177 8.28 8.80 1.68
CA GLN A 177 7.45 8.20 2.74
C GLN A 177 8.12 6.96 3.35
N TRP A 178 8.69 6.10 2.50
CA TRP A 178 9.40 4.90 2.93
C TRP A 178 10.62 5.25 3.80
N ILE A 179 11.47 6.19 3.35
CA ILE A 179 12.63 6.67 4.11
C ILE A 179 12.17 7.26 5.44
N TYR A 180 11.12 8.09 5.43
CA TYR A 180 10.57 8.69 6.64
C TYR A 180 10.16 7.62 7.67
N VAL A 181 9.45 6.58 7.26
CA VAL A 181 9.00 5.53 8.17
C VAL A 181 10.18 4.70 8.68
N VAL A 182 11.16 4.37 7.84
CA VAL A 182 12.37 3.65 8.27
C VAL A 182 13.16 4.45 9.30
N VAL A 183 13.39 5.74 9.03
CA VAL A 183 14.07 6.65 9.97
C VAL A 183 13.26 6.77 11.27
N THR A 184 11.94 6.87 11.19
CA THR A 184 11.06 6.95 12.35
C THR A 184 11.13 5.68 13.21
N ILE A 185 11.16 4.50 12.57
CA ILE A 185 11.34 3.22 13.28
C ILE A 185 12.68 3.22 14.03
N GLU A 186 13.77 3.55 13.34
CA GLU A 186 15.11 3.54 13.93
C GLU A 186 15.22 4.52 15.09
N GLN A 187 14.73 5.75 14.91
CA GLN A 187 14.71 6.75 15.98
C GLN A 187 13.81 6.30 17.15
N THR A 188 12.68 5.64 16.87
CA THR A 188 11.81 5.09 17.93
C THR A 188 12.54 3.99 18.70
N ILE A 189 13.32 3.13 18.05
CA ILE A 189 14.10 2.08 18.71
C ILE A 189 15.18 2.71 19.61
N GLN A 190 15.97 3.65 19.06
CA GLN A 190 17.07 4.29 19.77
C GLN A 190 16.62 5.11 20.99
N ARG A 191 15.43 5.73 20.92
CA ARG A 191 14.90 6.60 21.99
C ARG A 191 14.08 5.87 23.05
N ASN A 192 13.97 4.54 22.97
CA ASN A 192 13.27 3.72 23.96
C ASN A 192 14.20 2.64 24.57
N PRO A 193 15.32 3.02 25.21
CA PRO A 193 16.34 2.08 25.67
C PRO A 193 15.87 1.19 26.84
N VAL A 194 14.93 1.68 27.65
CA VAL A 194 14.39 0.98 28.85
C VAL A 194 13.76 -0.38 28.49
N ILE A 195 13.37 -0.58 27.24
CA ILE A 195 12.70 -1.80 26.76
C ILE A 195 13.72 -2.82 26.22
N HIS A 196 14.96 -2.41 25.97
CA HIS A 196 16.00 -3.19 25.28
C HIS A 196 17.09 -3.75 26.19
N ASN A 197 16.87 -3.85 27.50
CA ASN A 197 17.85 -4.44 28.44
C ASN A 197 18.11 -5.96 28.25
N GLY A 198 17.68 -6.56 27.14
CA GLY A 198 18.09 -7.89 26.70
C GLY A 198 19.43 -7.87 25.96
N PRO A 199 20.03 -9.04 25.64
CA PRO A 199 21.30 -9.12 24.92
C PRO A 199 21.18 -8.33 23.61
N TRP A 200 22.06 -7.35 23.46
CA TRP A 200 22.11 -6.42 22.34
C TRP A 200 22.04 -7.21 21.04
N PHE A 201 20.98 -7.04 20.24
CA PHE A 201 21.04 -7.41 18.83
C PHE A 201 22.02 -6.42 18.17
N PRO A 202 23.23 -6.85 17.76
CA PRO A 202 24.25 -5.94 17.24
C PRO A 202 23.91 -5.45 15.82
N ILE A 203 22.89 -6.05 15.20
CA ILE A 203 22.36 -5.60 13.92
C ILE A 203 21.24 -4.61 14.22
N THR A 204 21.45 -3.34 13.86
CA THR A 204 20.41 -2.32 13.97
C THR A 204 19.19 -2.78 13.17
N PHE A 205 18.00 -2.65 13.74
CA PHE A 205 16.76 -3.03 13.05
C PHE A 205 16.64 -2.30 11.69
N GLY A 206 17.17 -1.07 11.61
CA GLY A 206 17.33 -0.31 10.38
C GLY A 206 18.21 -0.95 9.28
N GLN A 207 18.98 -2.01 9.56
CA GLN A 207 19.73 -2.76 8.54
C GLN A 207 18.96 -3.99 8.05
N ILE A 208 18.31 -4.75 8.92
CA ILE A 208 17.60 -5.99 8.53
C ILE A 208 16.29 -5.64 7.84
N PHE A 209 15.56 -4.67 8.39
CA PHE A 209 14.19 -4.43 7.98
C PHE A 209 14.06 -3.89 6.55
N PRO A 210 14.88 -2.91 6.11
CA PRO A 210 14.95 -2.50 4.71
C PRO A 210 15.33 -3.63 3.77
N VAL A 211 16.29 -4.48 4.15
CA VAL A 211 16.73 -5.58 3.29
C VAL A 211 15.59 -6.58 3.04
N VAL A 212 14.77 -6.86 4.05
CA VAL A 212 13.61 -7.76 3.91
C VAL A 212 12.48 -7.10 3.10
N THR A 213 12.17 -5.83 3.34
CA THR A 213 11.09 -5.13 2.61
C THR A 213 11.47 -4.79 1.16
N ILE A 214 12.70 -4.32 0.93
CA ILE A 214 13.27 -4.11 -0.41
C ILE A 214 13.40 -5.46 -1.12
N GLY A 215 13.85 -6.51 -0.44
CA GLY A 215 13.97 -7.85 -1.01
C GLY A 215 12.66 -8.36 -1.60
N ALA A 216 11.54 -8.24 -0.88
CA ALA A 216 10.23 -8.64 -1.39
C ALA A 216 9.79 -7.82 -2.62
N CYS A 217 10.01 -6.50 -2.59
CA CYS A 217 9.69 -5.62 -3.72
C CYS A 217 10.57 -5.91 -4.94
N LEU A 218 11.87 -6.10 -4.73
CA LEU A 218 12.83 -6.42 -5.78
C LEU A 218 12.56 -7.78 -6.40
N VAL A 219 12.17 -8.79 -5.61
CA VAL A 219 11.77 -10.10 -6.15
C VAL A 219 10.52 -9.98 -7.02
N SER A 220 9.54 -9.16 -6.60
CA SER A 220 8.34 -8.91 -7.40
C SER A 220 8.66 -8.20 -8.72
N ILE A 221 9.48 -7.15 -8.68
CA ILE A 221 9.94 -6.41 -9.87
C ILE A 221 10.76 -7.33 -10.78
N TYR A 222 11.67 -8.11 -10.22
CA TYR A 222 12.50 -9.06 -10.96
C TYR A 222 11.65 -10.11 -11.68
N ASN A 223 10.63 -10.65 -11.01
CA ASN A 223 9.72 -11.61 -11.62
C ASN A 223 8.91 -10.98 -12.76
N ASP A 224 8.41 -9.75 -12.62
CA ASP A 224 7.68 -9.06 -13.72
C ASP A 224 8.62 -8.76 -14.91
N LEU A 225 9.86 -8.33 -14.65
CA LEU A 225 10.87 -8.11 -15.70
C LEU A 225 11.27 -9.42 -16.39
N ARG A 226 11.34 -10.53 -15.65
CA ARG A 226 11.65 -11.85 -16.20
C ARG A 226 10.50 -12.34 -17.09
N GLU A 227 9.26 -12.17 -16.65
CA GLU A 227 8.08 -12.55 -17.43
C GLU A 227 7.97 -11.69 -18.71
N SER A 228 8.23 -10.38 -18.62
CA SER A 228 8.26 -9.49 -19.79
C SER A 228 9.35 -9.85 -20.82
N ARG A 229 10.41 -10.56 -20.42
CA ARG A 229 11.47 -11.01 -21.33
C ARG A 229 11.18 -12.34 -22.01
N ARG A 230 10.21 -13.10 -21.53
CA ARG A 230 9.71 -14.26 -22.28
C ARG A 230 8.82 -13.71 -23.38
N GLU A 231 9.39 -13.48 -24.57
CA GLU A 231 8.58 -13.20 -25.75
C GLU A 231 7.52 -14.30 -25.90
N PRO A 232 6.28 -13.95 -26.28
CA PRO A 232 5.30 -14.97 -26.60
C PRO A 232 5.91 -15.86 -27.70
N PRO A 233 5.76 -17.20 -27.61
CA PRO A 233 6.23 -18.08 -28.66
C PRO A 233 5.68 -17.54 -29.97
N ILE A 234 6.57 -17.25 -30.93
CA ILE A 234 6.21 -16.85 -32.28
C ILE A 234 5.10 -17.81 -32.70
N SER A 235 3.86 -17.33 -32.77
CA SER A 235 2.77 -18.14 -33.28
C SER A 235 3.22 -18.46 -34.69
N GLN A 236 3.67 -19.70 -34.91
CA GLN A 236 3.97 -20.18 -36.25
C GLN A 236 2.73 -19.85 -37.06
N GLY A 237 2.90 -18.93 -38.00
CA GLY A 237 1.82 -18.43 -38.81
C GLY A 237 1.07 -19.63 -39.37
N ASN A 238 -0.25 -19.59 -39.26
CA ASN A 238 -1.08 -20.42 -40.13
C ASN A 238 -0.62 -20.12 -41.56
N ASP A 239 0.12 -21.08 -42.12
CA ASP A 239 0.58 -21.05 -43.49
C ASP A 239 -0.70 -21.00 -44.35
N PRO A 240 -0.98 -19.92 -45.11
CA PRO A 240 -2.20 -19.83 -45.91
C PRO A 240 -2.24 -20.85 -47.06
N ASN A 241 -1.15 -21.59 -47.25
CA ASN A 241 -0.95 -22.55 -48.33
C ASN A 241 -1.13 -24.02 -47.87
N GLY A 242 -2.08 -24.27 -46.97
CA GLY A 242 -2.56 -25.64 -46.75
C GLY A 242 -3.12 -26.21 -48.06
N PRO A 243 -2.68 -27.41 -48.50
CA PRO A 243 -3.06 -27.95 -49.81
C PRO A 243 -4.58 -28.14 -49.87
N ILE A 244 -5.19 -27.58 -50.91
CA ILE A 244 -6.57 -27.84 -51.31
C ILE A 244 -6.67 -29.34 -51.61
N LYS A 245 -7.28 -30.10 -50.71
CA LYS A 245 -7.73 -31.46 -51.02
C LYS A 245 -8.87 -31.35 -52.02
N ALA A 246 -8.60 -31.77 -53.25
CA ALA A 246 -9.64 -32.05 -54.23
C ALA A 246 -10.29 -33.39 -53.86
N ASP A 247 -11.57 -33.35 -53.50
CA ASP A 247 -12.39 -34.55 -53.38
C ASP A 247 -12.67 -35.09 -54.80
N VAL A 248 -12.39 -36.38 -54.98
CA VAL A 248 -12.77 -37.23 -56.13
C VAL A 248 -13.67 -38.32 -55.60
#